data_AF-A0A317CEC0-F1
#
_entry.id   AF-A0A317CEC0-F1
#
_cell.length_a   1.000
_cell.length_b   1.000
_cell.length_c   1.000
_cell.angle_alpha   90.00
_cell.angle_beta   90.00
_cell.angle_gamma   90.00
#
_symmetry.space_group_name_H-M   'P 1'
#
loop_
_entity.id
_entity.type
_entity.pdbx_description
1 polymer ?
#
loop_
_entity_poly.entity_id
_entity_poly.type
_entity_poly.pdbx_seq_one_letter_code
_entity_poly.pdbx_strand_id
1 'polypeptide(L)' 'MTEDEYLAGERTAETRHEYVNGHVYAMASASKTHNRIARNFITSLSEAADQSGCEIYFSDI' A
#
# COMPACT_ATOMS: atom_id res chain seq x y z
N MET A 1 -11.17 -8.49 16.35
CA MET A 1 -10.80 -7.22 15.71
C MET A 1 -11.77 -7.01 14.57
N THR A 2 -12.58 -5.98 14.64
CA THR A 2 -13.39 -5.51 13.50
C THR A 2 -12.54 -4.58 12.64
N GLU A 3 -12.97 -4.33 11.40
CA GLU A 3 -12.31 -3.37 10.50
C GLU A 3 -12.29 -1.96 11.12
N ASP A 4 -13.40 -1.51 11.69
CA ASP A 4 -13.51 -0.19 12.33
C ASP A 4 -12.53 -0.04 13.51
N GLU A 5 -12.39 -1.07 14.34
CA GLU A 5 -11.41 -1.09 15.44
C GLU A 5 -9.97 -1.01 14.91
N TYR A 6 -9.66 -1.72 13.83
CA TYR A 6 -8.35 -1.66 13.17
C TYR A 6 -8.06 -0.25 12.62
N LEU A 7 -9.00 0.33 11.87
CA LEU A 7 -8.85 1.66 11.28
C LEU A 7 -8.69 2.76 12.34
N ALA A 8 -9.40 2.64 13.48
CA ALA A 8 -9.26 3.57 14.60
C ALA A 8 -7.86 3.48 15.22
N GLY A 9 -7.33 2.26 15.39
CA GLY A 9 -5.97 2.04 15.91
C GLY A 9 -4.88 2.58 14.97
N GLU A 10 -5.01 2.31 13.67
CA GLU A 10 -4.02 2.67 12.66
C GLU A 10 -3.77 4.19 12.58
N ARG A 11 -4.79 5.02 12.86
CA ARG A 11 -4.65 6.50 12.90
C ARG A 11 -3.65 7.00 13.94
N THR A 12 -3.35 6.21 14.96
CA THR A 12 -2.47 6.57 16.07
C THR A 12 -1.23 5.68 16.18
N ALA A 13 -1.09 4.70 15.28
CA ALA A 13 -0.03 3.71 15.35
C ALA A 13 1.32 4.31 14.88
N GLU A 14 2.39 4.04 15.62
CA GLU A 14 3.75 4.42 15.23
C GLU A 14 4.32 3.52 14.12
N THR A 15 3.86 2.27 14.09
CA THR A 15 4.19 1.28 13.05
C THR A 15 2.95 1.03 12.23
N ARG A 16 3.11 0.95 10.90
CA ARG A 16 2.02 0.62 9.99
C ARG A 16 1.66 -0.86 10.10
N HIS A 17 0.38 -1.19 9.99
CA HIS A 17 -0.08 -2.57 10.01
C HIS A 17 -0.89 -2.95 8.77
N GLU A 18 -1.04 -4.26 8.55
CA GLU A 18 -1.96 -4.86 7.60
C GLU A 18 -3.03 -5.65 8.35
N TYR A 19 -4.30 -5.45 7.96
CA TYR A 19 -5.43 -6.22 8.46
C TYR A 19 -5.83 -7.30 7.44
N VAL A 20 -5.73 -8.57 7.82
CA VAL A 20 -6.08 -9.71 6.97
C VAL A 20 -6.94 -10.68 7.76
N ASN A 21 -8.20 -10.85 7.34
CA ASN A 21 -9.15 -11.81 7.92
C ASN A 21 -9.22 -11.77 9.47
N GLY A 22 -9.35 -10.58 10.07
CA GLY A 22 -9.43 -10.45 11.54
C GLY A 22 -8.10 -10.33 12.27
N HIS A 23 -6.97 -10.46 11.56
CA HIS A 23 -5.62 -10.44 12.14
C HIS A 23 -4.86 -9.20 11.71
N VAL A 24 -4.06 -8.64 12.62
CA VAL A 24 -3.25 -7.44 12.40
C VAL A 24 -1.76 -7.82 12.39
N TYR A 25 -1.06 -7.44 11.34
CA TYR A 25 0.36 -7.75 11.12
C TYR A 25 1.16 -6.46 11.00
N ALA A 26 2.31 -6.37 11.67
CA ALA A 26 3.20 -5.22 11.49
C ALA A 26 3.81 -5.25 10.08
N MET A 27 3.67 -4.15 9.34
CA MET A 27 4.28 -4.02 8.03
C MET A 27 5.77 -3.74 8.16
N ALA A 28 6.57 -4.47 7.40
CA ALA A 28 7.96 -4.11 7.21
C ALA A 28 8.06 -2.88 6.30
N SER A 29 8.97 -1.97 6.63
CA SER A 29 9.32 -0.87 5.71
C SER A 29 9.89 -1.43 4.41
N ALA A 30 9.70 -0.70 3.31
CA ALA A 30 10.23 -1.08 2.01
C ALA A 30 11.73 -0.76 1.87
N SER A 31 12.50 -1.73 1.36
CA SER A 31 13.90 -1.47 0.99
C SER A 31 14.00 -0.55 -0.22
N LYS A 32 15.15 0.13 -0.41
CA LYS A 32 15.42 0.93 -1.62
C LYS A 32 15.27 0.10 -2.91
N THR A 33 15.69 -1.17 -2.87
CA THR A 33 15.56 -2.10 -4.00
C THR A 33 14.09 -2.39 -4.31
N HIS A 34 13.27 -2.63 -3.28
CA HIS A 34 11.83 -2.81 -3.43
C HIS A 34 11.20 -1.59 -4.11
N ASN A 35 11.52 -0.38 -3.64
CA ASN A 35 10.99 0.86 -4.21
C ASN A 35 11.40 1.06 -5.68
N ARG A 36 12.64 0.67 -6.05
CA ARG A 36 13.08 0.73 -7.45
C ARG A 36 12.29 -0.22 -8.35
N ILE A 37 12.01 -1.43 -7.88
CA ILE A 37 11.22 -2.42 -8.62
C ILE A 37 9.78 -1.91 -8.79
N ALA A 38 9.14 -1.46 -7.71
CA ALA A 38 7.79 -0.91 -7.74
C ALA A 38 7.68 0.26 -8.71
N ARG A 39 8.61 1.23 -8.64
CA ARG A 39 8.64 2.38 -9.55
C ARG A 39 8.72 1.95 -11.02
N ASN A 40 9.62 1.03 -11.35
CA ASN A 40 9.80 0.56 -12.72
C ASN A 40 8.51 -0.09 -13.26
N PHE A 41 7.84 -0.87 -12.42
CA PHE A 41 6.56 -1.50 -12.77
C PHE A 41 5.46 -0.45 -13.03
N ILE A 42 5.27 0.49 -12.10
CA ILE A 42 4.27 1.57 -12.24
C ILE A 42 4.54 2.41 -13.48
N THR A 43 5.81 2.77 -13.72
CA THR A 43 6.21 3.57 -14.89
C THR A 43 5.88 2.83 -16.19
N SER A 44 6.05 1.50 -16.23
CA SER A 44 5.73 0.71 -17.42
C SER A 44 4.23 0.58 -17.70
N LEU A 45 3.38 0.82 -16.69
CA LEU A 45 1.91 0.73 -16.80
C LEU A 45 1.22 2.09 -17.00
N SER A 46 1.91 3.19 -16.70
CA SER A 46 1.31 4.55 -16.69
C SER A 46 0.59 4.88 -18.00
N GLU A 47 1.23 4.66 -19.15
CA GLU A 47 0.64 5.00 -20.45
C GLU A 47 -0.66 4.23 -20.72
N ALA A 48 -0.70 2.93 -20.38
CA ALA A 48 -1.89 2.11 -20.56
C ALA A 48 -3.02 2.51 -19.60
N ALA A 49 -2.66 2.89 -18.36
CA ALA A 49 -3.63 3.41 -17.39
C ALA A 49 -4.24 4.73 -17.88
N ASP A 50 -3.42 5.67 -18.35
CA ASP A 50 -3.88 6.97 -18.87
C ASP A 50 -4.81 6.78 -20.08
N GLN A 51 -4.44 5.91 -21.02
CA GLN A 51 -5.25 5.63 -22.22
C GLN A 51 -6.59 4.96 -21.90
N SER A 52 -6.67 4.23 -20.78
CA SER A 52 -7.90 3.56 -20.33
C SER A 52 -8.71 4.38 -19.33
N GLY A 53 -8.25 5.59 -18.97
CA GLY A 53 -8.89 6.42 -17.95
C GLY A 53 -8.80 5.83 -16.54
N CYS A 54 -7.80 4.99 -16.28
CA CYS A 54 -7.53 4.39 -14.97
C CYS A 54 -6.45 5.19 -14.23
N GLU A 55 -6.50 5.17 -12.90
CA GLU A 55 -5.50 5.77 -12.03
C GLU A 55 -4.72 4.66 -11.30
N ILE A 56 -3.39 4.81 -11.24
CA ILE A 56 -2.52 3.84 -10.56
C ILE A 56 -2.31 4.31 -9.13
N TYR A 57 -2.74 3.49 -8.18
CA TYR A 57 -2.38 3.62 -6.77
C TYR A 57 -1.35 2.57 -6.38
N PHE A 58 -0.40 2.96 -5.55
CA PHE A 58 0.57 2.03 -4.97
C PHE A 58 0.83 2.41 -3.52
N SER A 59 1.69 1.65 -2.83
CA SER A 59 1.94 1.83 -1.40
C SER A 59 2.16 3.31 -1.05
N ASP A 60 1.21 3.87 -0.29
CA ASP A 60 1.16 5.23 0.28
C ASP A 60 1.61 6.38 -0.65
N ILE A 61 1.38 6.26 -1.96
CA ILE A 61 1.52 7.36 -2.94
C ILE A 61 0.30 7.37 -3.86
#